data_AF-A0A4W4HIK4-F1
#
_entry.id   AF-A0A4W4HIK4-F1
#
_cell.length_a   1.000
_cell.length_b   1.000
_cell.length_c   1.000
_cell.angle_alpha   90.00
_cell.angle_beta   90.00
_cell.angle_gamma   90.00
#
_symmetry.space_group_name_H-M   'P 1'
#
loop_
_entity.id
_entity.type
_entity.pdbx_description
1 polymer ?
#
loop_
_entity_poly.entity_id
_entity_poly.type
_entity_poly.pdbx_seq_one_letter_code
_entity_poly.pdbx_strand_id
1 'polypeptide(L)'
;MKTPVSVLRLPRGPDGTSRGFDPNSPRYVALCPTTISASTGSETDAGNTEEEQRLRSELRERFLRNLIAMTGKQVQFKLYEKVQVQAKFGASDIDILNFQVSDLQTPLGVQKEALLRCQDMISFSFDL
;
A
#
# COMPACT_ATOMS: atom_id res chain seq x y z
N MET A 1 -13.21 -16.35 -20.75
CA MET A 1 -12.39 -17.57 -20.57
C MET A 1 -11.50 -17.35 -19.35
N LYS A 2 -11.61 -18.19 -18.31
CA LYS A 2 -10.72 -18.11 -17.12
C LYS A 2 -9.43 -18.84 -17.44
N THR A 3 -8.33 -18.13 -17.64
CA THR A 3 -6.99 -18.70 -17.78
C THR A 3 -6.51 -19.17 -16.39
N PRO A 4 -6.28 -20.47 -16.16
CA PRO A 4 -5.80 -20.94 -14.88
C PRO A 4 -4.33 -20.53 -14.72
N VAL A 5 -4.03 -19.77 -13.67
CA VAL A 5 -2.65 -19.42 -13.29
C VAL A 5 -2.02 -20.62 -12.59
N SER A 6 -0.88 -21.08 -13.08
CA SER A 6 -0.12 -22.17 -12.45
C SER A 6 0.49 -21.69 -11.14
N VAL A 7 -0.10 -22.10 -10.01
CA VAL A 7 0.44 -21.78 -8.68
C VAL A 7 1.43 -22.88 -8.27
N LEU A 8 2.74 -22.55 -8.25
CA LEU A 8 3.74 -23.42 -7.65
C LEU A 8 3.56 -23.39 -6.13
N ARG A 9 3.16 -24.53 -5.57
CA ARG A 9 2.79 -24.66 -4.17
C ARG A 9 4.01 -25.02 -3.32
N LEU A 10 4.42 -24.09 -2.44
CA LEU A 10 5.53 -24.32 -1.49
C LEU A 10 5.27 -25.54 -0.59
N PRO A 11 6.35 -26.23 -0.14
CA PRO A 11 6.25 -27.41 0.73
C PRO A 11 5.56 -27.09 2.07
N ARG A 12 4.91 -28.10 2.65
CA ARG A 12 4.24 -27.98 3.97
C ARG A 12 5.28 -27.72 5.05
N GLY A 13 4.90 -26.94 6.06
CA GLY A 13 5.74 -26.73 7.24
C GLY A 13 5.94 -28.02 8.05
N PRO A 14 6.88 -28.02 9.01
CA PRO A 14 7.27 -29.20 9.79
C PRO A 14 6.11 -29.88 10.53
N ASP A 15 5.07 -29.12 10.88
CA ASP A 15 3.91 -29.62 11.63
C ASP A 15 2.85 -30.28 10.72
N GLY A 16 3.06 -30.28 9.40
CA GLY A 16 2.27 -31.04 8.42
C GLY A 16 0.83 -30.56 8.16
N THR A 17 0.27 -29.72 9.03
CA THR A 17 -1.13 -29.28 9.00
C THR A 17 -1.36 -27.99 8.22
N SER A 18 -0.33 -27.16 8.02
CA SER A 18 -0.48 -25.86 7.36
C SER A 18 0.72 -25.48 6.47
N ARG A 19 0.42 -24.79 5.37
CA ARG A 19 1.41 -24.22 4.43
C ARG A 19 1.95 -22.85 4.90
N GLY A 20 2.05 -22.63 6.22
CA GLY A 20 2.38 -21.32 6.78
C GLY A 20 1.24 -20.30 6.76
N PHE A 21 0.01 -20.77 6.48
CA PHE A 21 -1.23 -20.00 6.51
C PHE A 21 -2.22 -20.66 7.47
N ASP A 22 -1.75 -21.04 8.65
CA ASP A 22 -2.65 -21.50 9.70
C ASP A 22 -3.27 -20.25 10.32
N PRO A 23 -4.60 -20.06 10.23
CA PRO A 23 -5.28 -18.92 10.82
C PRO A 23 -5.14 -18.89 12.37
N ASN A 24 -4.73 -20.00 12.99
CA ASN A 24 -4.44 -20.07 14.41
C ASN A 24 -2.94 -19.99 14.74
N SER A 25 -2.05 -19.87 13.74
CA SER A 25 -0.62 -19.80 14.03
C SER A 25 -0.24 -18.49 14.72
N PRO A 26 0.77 -18.50 15.61
CA PRO A 26 1.29 -17.28 16.22
C PRO A 26 1.70 -16.23 15.19
N ARG A 27 2.22 -16.67 14.03
CA ARG A 27 2.60 -15.78 12.92
C ARG A 27 1.39 -15.10 12.29
N TYR A 28 0.33 -15.84 11.99
CA TYR A 28 -0.89 -15.27 11.43
C TYR A 28 -1.53 -14.29 12.43
N VAL A 29 -1.68 -14.71 13.69
CA VAL A 29 -2.23 -13.88 14.77
C VAL A 29 -1.39 -12.61 15.01
N ALA A 30 -0.07 -12.67 14.89
CA ALA A 30 0.81 -11.51 15.02
C ALA A 30 0.78 -10.57 13.81
N LEU A 31 0.50 -11.08 12.61
CA LEU A 31 0.30 -10.27 11.40
C LEU A 31 -1.12 -9.66 11.33
N CYS A 32 -2.06 -10.16 12.14
CA CYS A 32 -3.45 -9.73 12.15
C CYS A 32 -3.79 -8.38 12.83
N PRO A 33 -3.06 -7.79 13.78
CA PRO A 33 -3.59 -6.60 14.46
C PRO A 33 -2.88 -5.29 14.04
N THR A 34 -3.69 -4.25 13.80
CA THR A 34 -3.45 -2.79 14.04
C THR A 34 -3.68 -1.77 12.90
N THR A 35 -4.75 -1.86 12.11
CA THR A 35 -5.38 -0.60 11.65
C THR A 35 -6.89 -0.52 11.82
N ILE A 36 -7.62 -1.63 11.91
CA ILE A 36 -9.05 -1.63 12.23
C ILE A 36 -9.36 -2.87 13.06
N SER A 37 -10.04 -2.69 14.18
CA SER A 37 -10.45 -3.76 15.10
C SER A 37 -11.05 -4.93 14.35
N ALA A 38 -10.30 -6.03 14.21
CA ALA A 38 -10.89 -7.31 13.93
C ALA A 38 -11.70 -7.68 15.17
N SER A 39 -13.03 -7.59 15.06
CA SER A 39 -13.96 -7.94 16.11
C SER A 39 -13.69 -9.36 16.58
N THR A 40 -13.46 -9.50 17.88
CA THR A 40 -13.36 -10.78 18.56
C THR A 40 -14.71 -11.49 18.54
N GLY A 41 -14.87 -12.45 17.62
CA GLY A 41 -15.57 -13.73 17.83
C GLY A 41 -17.11 -13.73 17.83
N SER A 42 -17.71 -14.13 16.71
CA SER A 42 -18.93 -14.97 16.63
C SER A 42 -19.12 -15.45 15.18
N GLU A 43 -19.82 -16.56 14.92
CA GLU A 43 -20.04 -17.10 13.55
C GLU A 43 -20.81 -16.14 12.62
N THR A 44 -21.49 -15.15 13.19
CA THR A 44 -22.07 -13.97 12.51
C THR A 44 -21.04 -13.01 11.90
N ASP A 45 -19.77 -13.13 12.27
CA ASP A 45 -18.69 -12.20 11.91
C ASP A 45 -17.98 -12.59 10.59
N ALA A 46 -18.13 -13.84 10.13
CA ALA A 46 -17.49 -14.29 8.89
C ALA A 46 -18.01 -13.52 7.66
N GLY A 47 -19.33 -13.29 7.55
CA GLY A 47 -19.92 -12.49 6.47
C GLY A 47 -19.49 -11.03 6.51
N ASN A 48 -19.30 -10.47 7.71
CA ASN A 48 -18.78 -9.12 7.92
C ASN A 48 -17.30 -9.01 7.49
N THR A 49 -16.49 -10.03 7.78
CA THR A 49 -15.08 -10.06 7.34
C THR A 49 -14.91 -10.20 5.83
N GLU A 50 -15.75 -10.99 5.14
CA GLU A 50 -15.71 -11.11 3.68
C GLU A 50 -16.10 -9.80 3.00
N GLU A 51 -17.16 -9.14 3.49
CA GLU A 51 -17.58 -7.83 2.99
C GLU A 51 -16.52 -6.76 3.27
N GLU A 52 -15.92 -6.75 4.46
CA GLU A 52 -14.82 -5.84 4.78
C GLU A 52 -13.62 -6.06 3.86
N GLN A 53 -13.22 -7.31 3.62
CA GLN A 53 -12.12 -7.63 2.69
C GLN A 53 -12.43 -7.21 1.25
N ARG A 54 -13.68 -7.38 0.81
CA ARG A 54 -14.15 -6.89 -0.49
C ARG A 54 -14.01 -5.36 -0.57
N LEU A 55 -14.49 -4.64 0.43
CA LEU A 55 -14.42 -3.18 0.47
C LEU A 55 -12.97 -2.68 0.54
N ARG A 56 -12.11 -3.30 1.37
CA ARG A 56 -10.68 -2.99 1.45
C ARG A 56 -9.99 -3.20 0.10
N SER A 57 -10.33 -4.28 -0.60
CA SER A 57 -9.79 -4.58 -1.92
C SER A 57 -10.22 -3.54 -2.97
N GLU A 58 -11.49 -3.15 -2.97
CA GLU A 58 -12.02 -2.11 -3.87
C GLU A 58 -11.35 -0.75 -3.62
N LEU A 59 -11.25 -0.33 -2.35
CA LEU A 59 -10.58 0.92 -1.96
C LEU A 59 -9.10 0.90 -2.36
N ARG A 60 -8.42 -0.23 -2.11
CA ARG A 60 -7.01 -0.41 -2.49
C ARG A 60 -6.83 -0.37 -4.00
N GLU A 61 -7.70 -1.02 -4.77
CA GLU A 61 -7.65 -0.99 -6.23
C GLU A 61 -7.78 0.45 -6.75
N ARG A 62 -8.77 1.20 -6.28
CA ARG A 62 -8.99 2.60 -6.68
C ARG A 62 -7.80 3.48 -6.31
N PHE A 63 -7.24 3.28 -5.13
CA PHE A 63 -6.02 3.97 -4.69
C PHE A 63 -4.82 3.66 -5.59
N LEU A 64 -4.58 2.39 -5.93
CA LEU A 64 -3.48 1.98 -6.81
C LEU A 64 -3.66 2.53 -8.24
N ARG A 65 -4.90 2.55 -8.76
CA ARG A 65 -5.22 3.18 -10.06
C ARG A 65 -4.87 4.67 -10.06
N ASN A 66 -5.10 5.38 -8.96
CA ASN A 66 -4.70 6.79 -8.83
C ASN A 66 -3.18 6.96 -8.87
N LEU A 67 -2.40 6.09 -8.21
CA LEU A 67 -0.94 6.14 -8.28
C LEU A 67 -0.42 5.91 -9.71
N ILE A 68 -1.03 4.96 -10.43
CA ILE A 68 -0.71 4.73 -11.84
C ILE A 68 -1.04 5.97 -12.67
N ALA A 69 -2.21 6.60 -12.46
CA ALA A 69 -2.61 7.81 -13.17
C ALA A 69 -1.71 9.02 -12.87
N MET A 70 -1.04 9.04 -11.72
CA MET A 70 -0.07 10.06 -11.32
C MET A 70 1.31 9.86 -11.96
N THR A 71 1.62 8.67 -12.48
CA THR A 71 2.94 8.33 -13.04
C THR A 71 3.33 9.26 -14.19
N GLY A 72 4.50 9.87 -14.07
CA GLY A 72 5.06 10.81 -15.04
C GLY A 72 4.45 12.22 -14.99
N LYS A 73 3.52 12.50 -14.08
CA LYS A 73 2.90 13.82 -13.94
C LYS A 73 3.64 14.69 -12.95
N GLN A 74 3.45 16.01 -13.11
CA GLN A 74 3.90 16.98 -12.13
C GLN A 74 2.98 16.94 -10.91
N VAL A 75 3.57 16.73 -9.74
CA VAL A 75 2.86 16.61 -8.46
C VAL A 75 3.36 17.69 -7.52
N GLN A 76 2.44 18.34 -6.83
CA GLN A 76 2.73 19.28 -5.75
C GLN A 76 2.69 18.53 -4.43
N PHE A 77 3.75 18.66 -3.63
CA PHE A 77 3.89 18.06 -2.32
C PHE A 77 3.94 19.14 -1.25
N LYS A 78 3.14 18.98 -0.20
CA LYS A 78 3.22 19.79 1.02
C LYS A 78 3.96 18.98 2.07
N LEU A 79 5.13 19.47 2.45
CA LEU A 79 5.97 18.87 3.48
C LEU A 79 5.78 19.58 4.83
N TYR A 80 6.41 19.07 5.88
CA TYR A 80 6.52 19.78 7.16
C TYR A 80 7.26 21.13 7.00
N GLU A 81 7.19 21.96 8.03
CA GLU A 81 7.77 23.32 8.03
C GLU A 81 7.22 24.26 6.93
N LYS A 82 5.98 23.99 6.47
CA LYS A 82 5.28 24.76 5.43
C LYS A 82 6.02 24.78 4.09
N VAL A 83 6.89 23.81 3.84
CA VAL A 83 7.62 23.69 2.59
C VAL A 83 6.71 23.08 1.53
N GLN A 84 6.64 23.75 0.37
CA GLN A 84 5.95 23.23 -0.81
C GLN A 84 7.00 22.95 -1.88
N VAL A 85 6.98 21.72 -2.40
CA VAL A 85 7.88 21.28 -3.46
C VAL A 85 7.09 20.71 -4.61
N GLN A 86 7.68 20.77 -5.80
CA GLN A 86 7.07 20.23 -7.00
C GLN A 86 8.04 19.23 -7.63
N ALA A 87 7.55 18.06 -8.04
CA ALA A 87 8.38 17.07 -8.72
C ALA A 87 7.55 16.25 -9.69
N LYS A 88 8.23 15.58 -10.62
CA LYS A 88 7.60 14.59 -11.49
C LYS A 88 7.53 13.26 -10.75
N PHE A 89 6.34 12.74 -10.54
CA PHE A 89 6.17 11.45 -9.86
C PHE A 89 6.63 10.31 -10.77
N GLY A 90 7.46 9.41 -10.24
CA GLY A 90 7.90 8.21 -10.96
C GLY A 90 7.25 6.95 -10.41
N ALA A 91 7.51 6.62 -9.14
CA ALA A 91 6.99 5.39 -8.53
C ALA A 91 6.78 5.51 -7.02
N SER A 92 6.02 4.56 -6.47
CA SER A 92 5.89 4.32 -5.02
C SER A 92 6.32 2.89 -4.72
N ASP A 93 6.82 2.65 -3.51
CA ASP A 93 6.91 1.28 -2.96
C ASP A 93 5.51 0.70 -2.71
N ILE A 94 5.43 -0.60 -2.43
CA ILE A 94 4.15 -1.30 -2.24
C ILE A 94 3.40 -0.82 -0.99
N ASP A 95 4.14 -0.48 0.06
CA ASP A 95 3.59 -0.06 1.35
C ASP A 95 3.28 1.43 1.43
N ILE A 96 3.60 2.19 0.36
CA ILE A 96 3.37 3.65 0.29
C ILE A 96 4.09 4.37 1.42
N LEU A 97 5.36 4.03 1.63
CA LEU A 97 6.24 4.70 2.56
C LEU A 97 7.16 5.68 1.85
N ASN A 98 7.38 5.49 0.54
CA ASN A 98 8.35 6.26 -0.22
C ASN A 98 7.88 6.53 -1.66
N PHE A 99 8.08 7.76 -2.13
CA PHE A 99 7.86 8.18 -3.51
C PHE A 99 9.18 8.52 -4.19
N GLN A 100 9.50 7.79 -5.26
CA GLN A 100 10.57 8.18 -6.16
C GLN A 100 10.03 9.26 -7.11
N VAL A 101 10.78 10.35 -7.19
CA VAL A 101 10.45 11.52 -8.01
C VAL A 101 11.67 12.00 -8.76
N SER A 102 11.46 12.58 -9.94
CA SER A 102 12.49 13.30 -10.69
C SER A 102 12.22 14.81 -10.68
N ASP A 103 13.27 15.59 -10.91
CA ASP A 103 13.22 17.04 -11.05
C ASP A 103 12.53 17.74 -9.86
N LEU A 104 12.88 17.32 -8.65
CA LEU A 104 12.34 17.87 -7.41
C LEU A 104 12.82 19.31 -7.22
N GLN A 105 11.88 20.24 -7.36
CA GLN A 105 12.10 21.67 -7.15
C GLN A 105 12.01 21.98 -5.67
N THR A 106 13.15 22.38 -5.10
CA THR A 106 13.27 22.87 -3.72
C THR A 106 13.64 24.35 -3.73
N PRO A 107 13.46 25.08 -2.62
CA PRO A 107 13.92 26.48 -2.52
C PRO A 107 15.43 26.67 -2.79
N LEU A 108 16.23 25.62 -2.61
CA LEU A 108 17.69 25.67 -2.81
C LEU A 108 18.10 25.33 -4.25
N GLY A 109 17.19 24.81 -5.07
CA GLY A 109 17.46 24.38 -6.43
C GLY A 109 16.74 23.08 -6.80
N VAL A 110 17.15 22.50 -7.93
CA VAL A 110 16.54 21.31 -8.50
C VAL A 110 17.38 20.07 -8.19
N GLN A 111 16.77 19.09 -7.54
CA GLN A 111 17.35 17.78 -7.35
C GLN A 111 16.85 16.84 -8.45
N LYS A 112 17.78 16.31 -9.26
CA LYS A 112 17.44 15.48 -10.43
C LYS A 112 16.62 14.24 -10.07
N GLU A 113 17.03 13.54 -9.02
CA GLU A 113 16.35 12.34 -8.52
C GLU A 113 16.27 12.41 -6.99
N ALA A 114 15.12 12.06 -6.44
CA ALA A 114 14.88 12.06 -5.01
C ALA A 114 13.93 10.95 -4.58
N LEU A 115 14.03 10.58 -3.30
CA LEU A 115 13.10 9.71 -2.61
C LEU A 115 12.43 10.51 -1.50
N LEU A 116 11.15 10.85 -1.67
CA LEU A 116 10.34 11.51 -0.65
C LEU A 116 9.73 10.45 0.27
N ARG A 117 10.02 10.50 1.56
CA ARG A 117 9.39 9.61 2.54
C ARG A 117 7.99 10.14 2.87
N CYS A 118 7.00 9.26 2.96
CA CYS A 118 5.64 9.65 3.33
C CYS A 118 5.57 10.31 4.70
N GLN A 119 6.48 9.97 5.63
CA GLN A 119 6.59 10.62 6.95
C GLN A 119 6.98 12.09 6.89
N ASP A 120 7.58 12.55 5.77
CA ASP A 120 7.98 13.95 5.61
C ASP A 120 6.86 14.78 4.92
N MET A 121 5.77 14.13 4.49
CA MET A 121 4.73 14.71 3.64
C MET A 121 3.37 14.77 4.36
N ILE A 122 2.72 15.92 4.26
CA ILE A 122 1.37 16.15 4.77
C ILE A 122 0.33 15.75 3.71
N SER A 123 0.55 16.15 2.46
CA SER A 123 -0.36 15.88 1.36
C SER A 123 0.32 16.04 0.00
N PHE A 124 -0.26 15.47 -1.04
CA PHE A 124 0.11 15.71 -2.42
C PHE A 124 -1.12 15.96 -3.30
N SER A 125 -0.94 16.67 -4.42
CA SER A 125 -1.99 16.96 -5.39
C SER A 125 -1.44 16.99 -6.81
N PHE A 126 -2.22 16.49 -7.76
CA PHE A 126 -1.87 16.44 -9.18
C PHE A 126 -3.15 16.55 -10.03
N ASP A 127 -2.97 16.98 -11.28
CA ASP A 127 -4.07 17.09 -12.24
C ASP A 127 -4.30 15.75 -12.95
N LEU A 128 -5.55 15.27 -12.97
CA LEU A 128 -5.93 13.99 -13.56
C LEU A 128 -6.02 14.04 -15.08
#